data_AF-X6CSC3-F1
#
_entry.id   AF-X6CSC3-F1
#
_cell.length_a   1.000
_cell.length_b   1.000
_cell.length_c   1.000
_cell.angle_alpha   90.00
_cell.angle_beta   90.00
_cell.angle_gamma   90.00
#
_symmetry.space_group_name_H-M   'P 1'
#
loop_
_entity.id
_entity.type
_entity.pdbx_description
1 polymer ?
#
loop_
_entity_poly.entity_id
_entity_poly.type
_entity_poly.pdbx_seq_one_letter_code
_entity_poly.pdbx_strand_id
1 'polypeptide(L)'
;MYAGRTWVWKNGAAYFAQGDRHLKAWTSGQDTASVAEGRWLVTSGGKMCMELAWRSKSYAGKQHRTCYSHRIQGGNVEKRKDPDGEWYSFKRSPEDISDEHRKFETGDTKGAQFEEARKLVDSKN
;
A
#
# COMPACT_ATOMS: atom_id res chain seq x y z
N MET A 1 9.06 -9.36 -0.99
CA MET A 1 9.09 -8.00 -0.42
C MET A 1 7.72 -7.55 0.08
N TYR A 2 6.65 -7.72 -0.71
CA TYR A 2 5.30 -7.27 -0.32
C TYR A 2 4.39 -8.37 0.25
N ALA A 3 4.49 -9.60 -0.27
CA ALA A 3 3.58 -10.68 0.08
C ALA A 3 3.52 -10.95 1.59
N GLY A 4 2.30 -10.99 2.13
CA GLY A 4 2.05 -11.31 3.55
C GLY A 4 2.49 -10.20 4.50
N ARG A 5 2.54 -8.94 4.05
CA ARG A 5 3.04 -7.81 4.84
C ARG A 5 2.10 -6.61 4.77
N THR A 6 2.15 -5.81 5.83
CA THR A 6 1.44 -4.55 5.94
C THR A 6 2.40 -3.38 5.74
N TRP A 7 2.13 -2.53 4.76
CA TRP A 7 2.81 -1.24 4.61
C TRP A 7 2.14 -0.21 5.50
N VAL A 8 2.87 0.37 6.46
CA VAL A 8 2.35 1.35 7.42
C VAL A 8 2.92 2.74 7.15
N TRP A 9 2.07 3.75 7.08
CA TRP A 9 2.48 5.16 7.00
C TRP A 9 1.74 5.99 8.05
N LYS A 10 2.04 7.30 8.13
CA LYS A 10 1.64 8.19 9.23
C LYS A 10 0.15 8.12 9.60
N ASN A 11 -0.73 7.95 8.61
CA ASN A 11 -2.18 8.00 8.77
C ASN A 11 -2.89 6.88 8.03
N GLY A 12 -2.26 5.72 7.85
CA GLY A 12 -2.89 4.62 7.14
C GLY A 12 -2.00 3.40 6.98
N ALA A 13 -2.57 2.35 6.40
CA ALA A 13 -1.85 1.14 6.09
C ALA A 13 -2.44 0.41 4.88
N ALA A 14 -1.65 -0.46 4.26
CA ALA A 14 -2.07 -1.36 3.19
C ALA A 14 -1.53 -2.77 3.42
N TYR A 15 -2.42 -3.76 3.55
CA TYR A 15 -2.07 -5.16 3.72
C TYR A 15 -2.10 -5.91 2.38
N PHE A 16 -0.95 -6.48 2.01
CA PHE A 16 -0.72 -7.23 0.77
C PHE A 16 -0.84 -8.73 1.05
N ALA A 17 -2.05 -9.29 0.92
CA ALA A 17 -2.27 -10.71 1.17
C ALA A 17 -1.44 -11.59 0.22
N GLN A 18 -0.81 -12.65 0.72
CA GLN A 18 0.06 -13.51 -0.08
C GLN A 18 -0.71 -14.44 -1.02
N GLY A 19 -1.83 -15.01 -0.56
CA GLY A 19 -2.54 -16.07 -1.28
C GLY A 19 -3.26 -15.58 -2.54
N ASP A 20 -4.51 -15.18 -2.37
CA ASP A 20 -5.39 -14.67 -3.43
C ASP A 20 -5.03 -13.26 -3.94
N ARG A 21 -3.95 -12.68 -3.41
CA ARG A 21 -3.45 -11.34 -3.70
C ARG A 21 -4.48 -10.23 -3.46
N HIS A 22 -5.37 -10.40 -2.48
CA HIS A 22 -6.17 -9.27 -2.02
C HIS A 22 -5.30 -8.18 -1.41
N LEU A 23 -5.74 -6.94 -1.62
CA LEU A 23 -5.15 -5.75 -1.03
C LEU A 23 -6.25 -5.00 -0.29
N LYS A 24 -5.99 -4.73 0.99
CA LYS A 24 -6.85 -3.88 1.84
C LYS A 24 -6.03 -2.68 2.26
N ALA A 25 -6.56 -1.48 2.03
CA ALA A 25 -5.92 -0.25 2.43
C ALA A 25 -6.89 0.66 3.17
N TRP A 26 -6.38 1.47 4.07
CA TRP A 26 -7.17 2.47 4.77
C TRP A 26 -6.33 3.70 5.09
N THR A 27 -7.02 4.83 5.23
CA THR A 27 -6.48 6.06 5.79
C THR A 27 -7.36 6.53 6.93
N SER A 28 -6.78 6.95 8.05
CA SER A 28 -7.49 7.58 9.17
C SER A 28 -7.68 9.07 8.93
N GLY A 29 -8.81 9.58 9.40
CA GLY A 29 -9.13 10.99 9.53
C GLY A 29 -10.61 11.14 9.90
N GLN A 30 -10.94 12.02 10.84
CA GLN A 30 -12.30 12.10 11.39
C GLN A 30 -13.38 12.28 10.30
N ASP A 31 -13.04 13.06 9.26
CA ASP A 31 -13.92 13.32 8.09
C ASP A 31 -13.31 12.89 6.75
N THR A 32 -12.09 12.36 6.77
CA THR A 32 -11.35 11.94 5.56
C THR A 32 -11.01 10.45 5.55
N ALA A 33 -11.54 9.70 6.52
CA ALA A 33 -11.42 8.26 6.56
C ALA A 33 -11.84 7.66 5.22
N SER A 34 -10.95 6.86 4.65
CA SER A 34 -11.17 6.19 3.38
C SER A 34 -10.65 4.78 3.49
N VAL A 35 -11.35 3.85 2.85
CA VAL A 35 -10.92 2.46 2.71
C VAL A 35 -10.83 2.11 1.24
N ALA A 36 -9.99 1.16 0.91
CA ALA A 36 -9.92 0.59 -0.41
C ALA A 36 -9.69 -0.91 -0.34
N GLU A 37 -10.34 -1.60 -1.26
CA GLU A 37 -10.19 -3.03 -1.46
C GLU A 37 -9.91 -3.30 -2.93
N GLY A 38 -9.24 -4.42 -3.18
CA GLY A 38 -8.96 -4.88 -4.52
C GLY A 38 -7.83 -5.89 -4.51
N ARG A 39 -6.93 -5.79 -5.48
CA ARG A 39 -5.87 -6.77 -5.69
C ARG A 39 -4.53 -6.12 -5.94
N TRP A 40 -3.47 -6.90 -5.77
CA TRP A 40 -2.13 -6.48 -6.13
C TRP A 40 -1.43 -7.56 -6.97
N LEU A 41 -0.48 -7.14 -7.79
CA LEU A 41 0.29 -8.04 -8.64
C LEU A 41 1.74 -7.59 -8.70
N VAL A 42 2.63 -8.54 -8.99
CA VAL A 42 4.05 -8.28 -9.20
C VAL A 42 4.46 -8.98 -10.49
N THR A 43 5.21 -8.29 -11.34
CA THR A 43 5.79 -8.86 -12.55
C THR A 43 7.23 -9.31 -12.28
N SER A 44 7.75 -10.18 -13.14
CA SER A 44 9.15 -10.64 -13.08
C SER A 44 10.15 -9.49 -13.26
N GLY A 45 9.76 -8.40 -13.92
CA GLY A 45 10.59 -7.19 -14.11
C GLY A 45 10.61 -6.23 -12.92
N GLY A 46 10.17 -6.65 -11.73
CA GLY A 46 10.21 -5.82 -10.52
C GLY A 46 9.09 -4.77 -10.44
N LYS A 47 8.08 -4.83 -11.30
CA LYS A 47 6.93 -3.92 -11.25
C LYS A 47 5.86 -4.48 -10.30
N MET A 48 5.43 -3.68 -9.34
CA MET A 48 4.31 -3.97 -8.45
C MET A 48 3.15 -3.05 -8.79
N CYS A 49 1.96 -3.59 -9.02
CA CYS A 49 0.75 -2.80 -9.25
C CYS A 49 -0.31 -3.10 -8.20
N MET A 50 -0.99 -2.07 -7.75
CA MET A 50 -2.15 -2.11 -6.86
C MET A 50 -3.36 -1.67 -7.65
N GLU A 51 -4.43 -2.44 -7.59
CA GLU A 51 -5.73 -2.11 -8.15
C GLU A 51 -6.70 -1.95 -7.00
N LEU A 52 -7.07 -0.71 -6.73
CA LEU A 52 -7.83 -0.34 -5.56
C LEU A 52 -9.02 0.54 -5.95
N ALA A 53 -10.19 0.25 -5.39
CA ALA A 53 -11.33 1.16 -5.42
C ALA A 53 -11.44 1.86 -4.07
N TRP A 54 -11.05 3.14 -4.01
CA TRP A 54 -11.15 3.94 -2.79
C TRP A 54 -12.58 4.42 -2.55
N ARG A 55 -13.01 4.40 -1.30
CA ARG A 55 -14.33 4.88 -0.88
C ARG A 55 -14.24 5.56 0.49
N SER A 56 -15.11 6.52 0.70
CA SER A 56 -15.30 7.27 1.95
C SER A 56 -16.80 7.53 2.19
N LYS A 57 -17.15 8.25 3.27
CA LYS A 57 -18.53 8.66 3.56
C LYS A 57 -19.17 9.57 2.49
N SER A 58 -18.36 10.21 1.65
CA SER A 58 -18.81 11.21 0.67
C SER A 58 -18.56 10.81 -0.79
N TYR A 59 -17.76 9.77 -1.05
CA TYR A 59 -17.47 9.32 -2.39
C TYR A 59 -17.24 7.81 -2.47
N ALA A 60 -17.60 7.22 -3.60
CA ALA A 60 -17.20 5.88 -3.99
C ALA A 60 -16.45 5.97 -5.32
N GLY A 61 -15.13 5.76 -5.27
CA GLY A 61 -14.25 5.79 -6.43
C GLY A 61 -14.33 4.49 -7.23
N LYS A 62 -13.97 4.59 -8.52
CA LYS A 62 -13.78 3.41 -9.37
C LYS A 62 -12.43 2.76 -9.07
N GLN A 63 -12.28 1.50 -9.52
CA GLN A 63 -11.01 0.80 -9.46
C GLN A 63 -9.93 1.58 -10.23
N HIS A 64 -8.85 1.92 -9.54
CA HIS A 64 -7.72 2.65 -10.07
C HIS A 64 -6.43 1.83 -9.90
N ARG A 65 -5.64 1.73 -10.97
CA ARG A 65 -4.36 1.01 -10.95
C ARG A 65 -3.22 1.96 -10.67
N THR A 66 -2.45 1.70 -9.61
CA THR A 66 -1.21 2.43 -9.30
C THR A 66 -0.05 1.44 -9.32
N CYS A 67 0.98 1.73 -10.10
CA CYS A 67 2.13 0.87 -10.25
C CYS A 67 3.42 1.52 -9.75
N TYR A 68 4.33 0.68 -9.28
CA TYR A 68 5.66 1.03 -8.83
C TYR A 68 6.68 0.10 -9.47
N SER A 69 7.69 0.67 -10.12
CA SER A 69 8.83 -0.08 -10.65
C SER A 69 9.95 -0.15 -9.63
N HIS A 70 10.68 -1.26 -9.62
CA HIS A 70 11.87 -1.45 -8.79
C HIS A 70 13.10 -1.71 -9.64
N ARG A 71 14.25 -1.22 -9.21
CA ARG A 71 15.56 -1.58 -9.78
C ARG A 71 16.60 -1.69 -8.69
N ILE A 72 17.69 -2.38 -9.00
CA ILE A 72 18.89 -2.41 -8.15
C ILE A 72 19.90 -1.47 -8.77
N GLN A 73 20.37 -0.48 -8.01
CA GLN A 73 21.40 0.46 -8.44
C GLN A 73 22.42 0.66 -7.31
N GLY A 74 23.69 0.34 -7.59
CA GLY A 74 24.76 0.48 -6.60
C GLY A 74 24.53 -0.32 -5.29
N GLY A 75 23.80 -1.45 -5.37
CA GLY A 75 23.42 -2.25 -4.20
C GLY A 75 22.16 -1.77 -3.46
N ASN A 76 21.63 -0.59 -3.80
CA ASN A 76 20.36 -0.09 -3.27
C ASN A 76 19.19 -0.64 -4.10
N VAL A 77 18.06 -0.92 -3.44
CA VAL A 77 16.79 -1.12 -4.13
C VAL A 77 16.13 0.25 -4.26
N GLU A 78 15.95 0.70 -5.48
CA GLU A 78 15.20 1.91 -5.79
C GLU A 78 13.80 1.56 -6.23
N LYS A 79 12.86 2.45 -5.90
CA LYS A 79 11.45 2.38 -6.28
C LYS A 79 11.07 3.68 -6.96
N ARG A 80 10.21 3.62 -7.97
CA ARG A 80 9.54 4.80 -8.53
C ARG A 80 8.05 4.53 -8.70
N LYS A 81 7.23 5.59 -8.71
CA LYS A 81 5.83 5.51 -9.13
C LYS A 81 5.77 5.62 -10.65
N ASP A 82 5.07 4.72 -11.33
CA ASP A 82 4.90 4.81 -12.78
C ASP A 82 3.74 5.75 -13.17
N PRO A 83 3.80 6.41 -14.35
CA PRO A 83 4.93 6.40 -15.29
C PRO A 83 6.02 7.45 -14.99
N ASP A 84 5.67 8.53 -14.30
CA ASP A 84 6.48 9.76 -14.28
C ASP A 84 7.10 10.08 -12.91
N GLY A 85 7.05 9.14 -11.97
CA GLY A 85 7.64 9.34 -10.65
C GLY A 85 9.16 9.22 -10.68
N GLU A 86 9.81 10.01 -9.83
CA GLU A 86 11.26 9.94 -9.62
C GLU A 86 11.66 8.63 -8.94
N TRP A 87 12.87 8.17 -9.24
CA TRP A 87 13.50 7.07 -8.53
C TRP A 87 13.94 7.52 -7.15
N TYR A 88 13.55 6.76 -6.13
CA TYR A 88 13.97 7.00 -4.75
C TYR A 88 14.43 5.71 -4.09
N SER A 89 15.33 5.83 -3.12
CA SER A 89 15.85 4.69 -2.37
C SER A 89 14.74 4.06 -1.51
N PHE A 90 14.37 2.82 -1.83
CA PHE A 90 13.41 2.02 -1.07
C PHE A 90 14.11 1.23 0.05
N LYS A 91 15.30 0.71 -0.25
CA LYS A 91 16.18 0.02 0.69
C LYS A 91 17.64 0.34 0.34
N ARG A 92 18.39 0.89 1.28
CA ARG A 92 19.82 1.17 1.10
C ARG A 92 20.69 0.00 1.57
N SER A 93 21.93 -0.02 1.09
CA SER A 93 23.00 -0.90 1.55
C SER A 93 24.25 -0.04 1.87
N PRO A 94 24.58 0.21 3.16
CA PRO A 94 23.93 -0.31 4.36
C PRO A 94 22.54 0.29 4.61
N GLU A 95 21.69 -0.44 5.35
CA GLU A 95 20.32 -0.02 5.66
C GLU A 95 20.30 1.23 6.55
N ASP A 96 19.30 2.08 6.34
CA ASP A 96 19.07 3.29 7.12
C ASP A 96 17.68 3.27 7.77
N ILE A 97 17.54 3.93 8.92
CA ILE A 97 16.29 4.00 9.68
C ILE A 97 15.11 4.57 8.88
N SER A 98 15.38 5.46 7.92
CA SER A 98 14.39 6.12 7.07
C SER A 98 13.99 5.31 5.84
N ASP A 99 14.60 4.15 5.59
CA ASP A 99 14.29 3.35 4.42
C ASP A 99 12.82 2.90 4.41
N GLU A 100 12.14 3.09 3.27
CA GLU A 100 10.72 2.75 3.11
C GLU A 100 10.43 1.27 3.37
N HIS A 101 11.38 0.37 3.11
CA HIS A 101 11.21 -1.05 3.39
C HIS A 101 10.97 -1.34 4.89
N ARG A 102 11.44 -0.49 5.80
CA ARG A 102 11.24 -0.64 7.25
C ARG A 102 9.79 -0.33 7.67
N LYS A 103 9.02 0.31 6.81
CA LYS A 103 7.57 0.54 6.99
C LYS A 103 6.73 -0.71 6.73
N PHE A 104 7.35 -1.84 6.37
CA PHE A 104 6.65 -3.11 6.13
C PHE A 104 6.73 -4.03 7.34
N GLU A 105 5.58 -4.25 7.97
CA GLU A 105 5.41 -5.20 9.06
C GLU A 105 4.97 -6.57 8.52
N THR A 106 5.39 -7.67 9.16
CA THR A 106 4.98 -9.03 8.74
C THR A 106 3.58 -9.35 9.26
N GLY A 107 2.72 -9.85 8.38
CA GLY A 107 1.31 -10.16 8.67
C GLY A 107 0.36 -8.99 8.46
N ASP A 108 -0.93 -9.23 8.71
CA ASP A 108 -2.00 -8.23 8.71
C ASP A 108 -2.07 -7.49 10.06
N THR A 109 -1.04 -6.69 10.35
CA THR A 109 -0.88 -6.03 11.64
C THR A 109 -1.85 -4.87 11.86
N LYS A 110 -2.47 -4.37 10.79
CA LYS A 110 -3.42 -3.24 10.82
C LYS A 110 -4.83 -3.60 10.32
N GLY A 111 -5.17 -4.89 10.31
CA GLY A 111 -6.48 -5.38 9.89
C GLY A 111 -7.63 -4.88 10.77
N ALA A 112 -7.42 -4.77 12.08
CA ALA A 112 -8.44 -4.23 12.99
C ALA A 112 -8.79 -2.76 12.68
N GLN A 113 -7.79 -1.93 12.40
CA GLN A 113 -7.96 -0.53 12.01
C GLN A 113 -8.63 -0.40 10.63
N PHE A 114 -8.35 -1.32 9.71
CA PHE A 114 -9.08 -1.39 8.45
C PHE A 114 -10.57 -1.63 8.69
N GLU A 115 -10.93 -2.60 9.54
CA GLU A 115 -12.32 -2.92 9.86
C GLU A 115 -13.03 -1.77 10.58
N GLU A 116 -12.34 -1.05 11.47
CA GLU A 116 -12.84 0.18 12.11
C GLU A 116 -13.10 1.29 11.09
N ALA A 117 -12.12 1.59 10.23
CA ALA A 117 -12.27 2.57 9.16
C ALA A 117 -13.40 2.17 8.19
N ARG A 118 -13.54 0.88 7.90
CA ARG A 118 -14.61 0.36 7.03
C ARG A 118 -15.98 0.61 7.64
N LYS A 119 -16.17 0.28 8.93
CA LYS A 119 -17.42 0.56 9.67
C LYS A 119 -17.73 2.06 9.71
N LEU A 120 -16.72 2.91 9.90
CA LEU A 120 -16.90 4.36 9.87
C LEU A 120 -17.34 4.87 8.50
N VAL A 121 -16.81 4.30 7.42
CA VAL A 121 -17.22 4.65 6.06
C VAL A 121 -18.63 4.14 5.74
N ASP A 122 -18.97 2.93 6.19
CA ASP A 122 -20.23 2.23 5.88
C ASP A 122 -21.42 2.65 6.78
N SER A 123 -21.18 3.33 7.90
CA SER A 123 -22.24 3.72 8.86
C SER A 123 -23.22 4.80 8.36
N LYS A 124 -23.13 5.23 7.11
CA LYS A 124 -24.23 5.88 6.39
C LYS A 124 -25.11 4.81 5.75
N ASN A 125 -26.04 4.27 6.53
CA ASN A 125 -27.26 3.63 6.04
C ASN A 125 -28.39 3.90 7.03
#